data_AF-A0A8E0IKY3-F1
#
_entry.id   AF-A0A8E0IKY3-F1
#
_cell.length_a   1.000
_cell.length_b   1.000
_cell.length_c   1.000
_cell.angle_alpha   90.00
_cell.angle_beta   90.00
_cell.angle_gamma   90.00
#
_symmetry.space_group_name_H-M   'P 1'
#
loop_
_entity.id
_entity.type
_entity.pdbx_description
1 polymer ?
#
loop_
_entity_poly.entity_id
_entity_poly.type
_entity_poly.pdbx_seq_one_letter_code
_entity_poly.pdbx_strand_id
1 'polypeptide(L)' 'MSTQSVVETVTALVKPILDDHHFYLTDVEFVKEGGGWYCVCILTRQAALHWTNV' A
#
# COMPACT_ATOMS: atom_id res chain seq x y z
N MET A 1 20.25 -7.83 -0.70
CA MET A 1 19.01 -7.09 -0.94
C MET A 1 18.43 -6.70 0.39
N SER A 2 18.44 -5.42 0.73
CA SER A 2 17.81 -4.92 1.97
C SER A 2 16.29 -4.89 1.76
N THR A 3 15.50 -5.29 2.75
CA THR A 3 14.03 -5.33 2.66
C THR A 3 13.41 -3.98 2.28
N GLN A 4 14.10 -2.87 2.58
CA GLN A 4 13.70 -1.51 2.16
C GLN A 4 13.66 -1.32 0.64
N SER A 5 14.62 -1.89 -0.10
CA SER A 5 14.66 -1.75 -1.57
C SER A 5 13.45 -2.37 -2.28
N VAL A 6 12.86 -3.41 -1.68
CA VAL A 6 11.66 -4.06 -2.20
C VAL A 6 10.44 -3.19 -1.97
N VAL A 7 10.31 -2.61 -0.76
CA VAL A 7 9.19 -1.71 -0.40
C VAL A 7 9.19 -0.47 -1.30
N GLU A 8 10.34 0.15 -1.53
CA GLU A 8 10.47 1.32 -2.41
C GLU A 8 10.08 1.00 -3.86
N THR A 9 10.55 -0.13 -4.39
CA THR A 9 10.25 -0.56 -5.75
C THR A 9 8.76 -0.85 -5.93
N VAL A 10 8.16 -1.59 -4.99
CA VAL A 10 6.72 -1.90 -5.03
C VAL A 10 5.89 -0.61 -4.89
N THR A 11 6.29 0.31 -4.02
CA THR A 11 5.61 1.60 -3.86
C THR A 11 5.64 2.41 -5.15
N ALA A 12 6.79 2.50 -5.82
CA ALA A 12 6.92 3.24 -7.08
C ALA A 12 6.06 2.65 -8.21
N LEU A 13 5.86 1.34 -8.22
CA LEU A 13 5.03 0.64 -9.20
C LEU A 13 3.53 0.78 -8.92
N VAL A 14 3.14 0.70 -7.65
CA VAL A 14 1.73 0.69 -7.24
C VAL A 14 1.13 2.10 -7.24
N LYS A 15 1.91 3.12 -6.88
CA LYS A 15 1.45 4.51 -6.79
C LYS A 15 0.71 5.05 -8.03
N PRO A 16 1.21 4.93 -9.27
CA PRO A 16 0.47 5.43 -10.44
C PRO A 16 -0.87 4.72 -10.64
N ILE A 17 -0.96 3.43 -10.32
CA ILE A 17 -2.21 2.65 -10.42
C ILE A 17 -3.23 3.16 -9.40
N LEU A 18 -2.78 3.50 -8.18
CA LEU A 18 -3.65 4.03 -7.15
C LEU A 18 -4.14 5.44 -7.47
N ASP A 19 -3.26 6.29 -7.99
CA ASP A 19 -3.59 7.66 -8.37
C ASP A 19 -4.68 7.67 -9.47
N ASP A 20 -4.57 6.79 -10.47
CA ASP A 20 -5.57 6.61 -11.53
C ASP A 20 -6.96 6.18 -11.00
N HIS A 21 -6.97 5.40 -9.92
CA HIS A 21 -8.19 4.88 -9.30
C HIS A 21 -8.67 5.70 -8.09
N HIS A 22 -8.04 6.84 -7.79
CA HIS A 22 -8.33 7.68 -6.62
C HIS A 22 -8.23 6.95 -5.26
N PHE A 23 -7.27 6.03 -5.16
CA PHE A 23 -6.88 5.37 -3.92
C PHE A 23 -5.59 5.97 -3.38
N TYR A 24 -5.40 5.83 -2.07
CA TYR A 24 -4.21 6.26 -1.36
C TYR A 24 -3.55 5.04 -0.74
N LEU A 25 -2.25 4.90 -0.96
CA LEU A 25 -1.44 3.89 -0.28
C LEU A 25 -1.28 4.34 1.18
N THR A 26 -1.83 3.57 2.11
CA THR A 26 -1.74 3.87 3.54
C THR A 26 -0.53 3.21 4.17
N ASP A 27 -0.28 1.93 3.86
CA ASP A 27 0.86 1.21 4.39
C ASP A 27 1.28 0.04 3.48
N VAL A 28 2.51 -0.41 3.64
CA VAL A 28 3.06 -1.59 2.94
C VAL A 28 3.83 -2.45 3.95
N GLU A 29 3.33 -3.65 4.18
CA GLU A 29 3.93 -4.60 5.11
C GLU A 29 4.59 -5.77 4.37
N PHE A 30 5.76 -6.20 4.85
CA PHE A 30 6.45 -7.38 4.33
C PHE A 30 6.36 -8.52 5.36
N VAL A 31 5.51 -9.50 5.08
CA VAL A 31 5.17 -10.59 6.00
C VAL A 31 5.79 -11.90 5.52
N LYS A 32 6.27 -12.71 6.45
CA LYS A 32 6.78 -14.06 6.19
C LYS A 32 5.85 -15.10 6.80
N GLU A 33 5.10 -15.81 5.96
CA GLU A 33 4.21 -16.89 6.39
C GLU A 33 4.54 -18.18 5.64
N GLY A 34 4.55 -19.32 6.36
CA GLY A 34 4.67 -20.65 5.76
C GLY A 34 5.93 -20.91 4.93
N GLY A 35 6.98 -20.09 5.09
CA GLY A 35 8.21 -20.17 4.30
C GLY A 35 8.22 -19.29 3.04
N GLY A 36 7.11 -18.62 2.72
CA GLY A 36 7.00 -17.62 1.66
C GLY A 36 7.11 -16.19 2.18
N TRP A 37 7.36 -15.26 1.27
CA TRP A 37 7.36 -13.82 1.53
C TRP A 37 6.19 -13.17 0.80
N TYR A 38 5.48 -12.27 1.49
CA TYR A 38 4.33 -11.57 0.98
C TYR A 38 4.48 -10.07 1.20
N CYS A 39 4.24 -9.27 0.17
CA CYS A 39 4.01 -7.83 0.31
C CYS A 39 2.50 -7.60 0.43
N VAL A 40 2.06 -7.04 1.54
CA VAL A 40 0.68 -6.63 1.75
C VAL A 40 0.61 -5.12 1.62
N CYS A 41 -0.26 -4.62 0.74
CA CYS A 41 -0.48 -3.18 0.57
C CYS A 41 -1.86 -2.81 1.13
N ILE A 42 -1.88 -1.89 2.08
CA ILE A 42 -3.12 -1.36 2.66
C ILE A 42 -3.51 -0.10 1.89
N LEU A 43 -4.70 -0.11 1.31
CA LEU A 43 -5.22 0.96 0.46
C LEU A 43 -6.44 1.60 1.14
N THR A 44 -6.49 2.93 1.14
CA THR A 44 -7.67 3.68 1.59
C THR A 44 -8.20 4.56 0.47
N ARG A 45 -9.51 4.79 0.48
CA ARG A 45 -10.16 5.75 -0.42
C ARG A 45 -10.57 6.97 0.38
N GLN A 46 -10.22 8.17 -0.08
CA GLN A 46 -10.53 9.43 0.62
C GLN A 46 -12.03 9.66 0.84
N ALA A 47 -12.90 9.05 0.04
CA ALA A 47 -14.36 9.07 0.26
C ALA A 47 -14.79 8.43 1.59
N ALA A 48 -13.98 7.56 2.22
CA ALA A 48 -14.31 6.95 3.51
C ALA A 48 -14.03 7.87 4.72
N LEU A 49 -13.26 8.95 4.55
CA LEU A 49 -12.89 9.87 5.64
C LEU A 49 -13.83 11.09 5.78
N HIS A 50 -14.87 11.21 4.95
CA HIS A 50 -15.76 12.38 4.97
C HIS A 50 -16.87 12.31 6.06
N TRP A 51 -16.91 11.25 6.87
CA TRP A 51 -17.99 10.97 7.83
C TRP A 51 -17.67 11.38 9.29
N THR A 52 -17.06 12.54 9.52
CA THR A 52 -16.84 13.07 10.89
C THR A 52 -17.07 14.57 11.04
N ASN A 53 -17.87 15.20 10.18
CA ASN A 53 -18.24 16.60 10.39
C ASN A 53 -19.72 16.90 10.08
N VAL A 54 -20.60 16.17 10.76
CA VAL A 54 -22.03 16.50 10.93
C VAL A 54 -22.43 16.27 12.38
#